data_AF-A0A838WWM3-F1
#
_entry.id   AF-A0A838WWM3-F1
#
_cell.length_a   1.000
_cell.length_b   1.000
_cell.length_c   1.000
_cell.angle_alpha   90.00
_cell.angle_beta   90.00
_cell.angle_gamma   90.00
#
_symmetry.space_group_name_H-M   'P 1'
#
loop_
_entity.id
_entity.type
_entity.pdbx_description
1 polymer ?
#
loop_
_entity_poly.entity_id
_entity_poly.type
_entity_poly.pdbx_seq_one_letter_code
_entity_poly.pdbx_strand_id
1 'polypeptide(L)'
;MNKYTTTLNHIFGKIPLKTLLSILYLIPTITCVGIVSYVSYHTGEESVNDLTNKLMMSTTERTQDYIRTHLETPQTIVAINRQGIENSYLDPENWEELRLYFFNQIKVYKTPAAIYFGSINRTYIVSGQDEMGIISAKNSYLSGVTHPSYLDLGQRRLYIVDEQGKYIKIIPEQTKPFIPINLPWFKTAQNQNKQTWTSVYPYFYIPTAAISAFSPVYRNNKFIGVVGCDLILDHIGLYLQKLQFSPSGKLFIIERSGDIIATSTNEKPFVGIVKDNKTGKNIKLIRLSATKSSNPIISKTAKVLFQRWGDLHKIREATSFEFNGSNNQRYFSHIYPYQDEYGLDWLIVAVLPESDFLDKIHA
;
A
#
# COMPACT_ATOMS: atom_id res chain seq x y z
N MET A 1 -81.53 -12.20 16.94
CA MET A 1 -80.68 -13.37 17.27
C MET A 1 -80.84 -14.41 16.16
N ASN A 2 -79.86 -14.97 15.47
CA ASN A 2 -78.45 -14.66 15.29
C ASN A 2 -78.06 -15.41 14.00
N LYS A 3 -77.99 -14.74 12.83
CA LYS A 3 -77.78 -15.39 11.52
C LYS A 3 -76.33 -15.89 11.33
N TYR A 4 -75.43 -15.54 12.25
CA TYR A 4 -74.02 -15.93 12.27
C TYR A 4 -73.76 -17.31 12.89
N THR A 5 -74.65 -17.81 13.75
CA THR A 5 -74.50 -19.13 14.37
C THR A 5 -74.78 -20.29 13.41
N THR A 6 -75.56 -20.06 12.34
CA THR A 6 -75.95 -21.13 11.40
C THR A 6 -74.90 -21.39 10.33
N THR A 7 -74.04 -20.43 10.02
CA THR A 7 -73.02 -20.54 8.96
C THR A 7 -71.75 -21.25 9.41
N LEU A 8 -71.41 -21.23 10.70
CA LEU A 8 -70.25 -21.98 11.23
C LEU A 8 -70.48 -23.51 11.18
N ASN A 9 -71.71 -23.98 11.42
CA ASN A 9 -72.01 -25.40 11.46
C ASN A 9 -71.96 -26.09 10.07
N HIS A 10 -72.09 -25.34 8.98
CA HIS A 10 -72.02 -25.93 7.63
C HIS A 10 -70.58 -26.17 7.15
N ILE A 11 -69.60 -25.41 7.65
CA ILE A 11 -68.18 -25.56 7.29
C ILE A 11 -67.47 -26.53 8.25
N PHE A 12 -67.89 -26.60 9.51
CA PHE A 12 -67.19 -27.37 10.56
C PHE A 12 -67.94 -28.62 11.05
N GLY A 13 -69.10 -28.94 10.47
CA GLY A 13 -70.07 -29.93 10.99
C GLY A 13 -69.64 -31.41 11.09
N LYS A 14 -68.39 -31.77 10.79
CA LYS A 14 -67.84 -33.13 11.00
C LYS A 14 -66.41 -33.17 11.57
N ILE A 15 -65.86 -32.02 11.98
CA ILE A 15 -64.48 -31.95 12.45
C ILE A 15 -64.46 -32.14 13.98
N PRO A 16 -63.73 -33.14 14.53
CA PRO A 16 -63.61 -33.32 15.97
C PRO A 16 -63.11 -32.04 16.64
N LEU A 17 -63.68 -31.67 17.80
CA LEU A 17 -63.31 -30.45 18.54
C LEU A 17 -61.80 -30.34 18.78
N LYS A 18 -61.13 -31.48 19.03
CA LYS A 18 -59.68 -31.60 19.17
C LYS A 18 -58.92 -31.11 17.92
N THR A 19 -59.40 -31.46 16.73
CA THR A 19 -58.80 -31.07 15.45
C THR A 19 -59.04 -29.59 15.17
N LEU A 20 -60.24 -29.08 15.47
CA LEU A 20 -60.55 -27.65 15.33
C LEU A 20 -59.66 -26.78 16.21
N LEU A 21 -59.51 -27.13 17.50
CA LEU A 21 -58.60 -26.44 18.40
C LEU A 21 -57.15 -26.54 17.92
N SER A 22 -56.72 -27.73 17.48
CA SER A 22 -55.35 -27.93 17.00
C SER A 22 -55.04 -27.03 15.81
N ILE A 23 -55.94 -26.95 14.82
CA ILE A 23 -55.80 -26.07 13.66
C ILE A 23 -55.74 -24.59 14.08
N LEU A 24 -56.63 -24.18 15.00
CA LEU A 24 -56.72 -22.79 15.46
C LEU A 24 -55.46 -22.33 16.20
N TYR A 25 -54.74 -23.22 16.89
CA TYR A 25 -53.48 -22.89 17.58
C TYR A 25 -52.23 -23.14 16.71
N LEU A 26 -52.22 -24.18 15.87
CA LEU A 26 -51.06 -24.52 15.03
C LEU A 26 -50.88 -23.58 13.85
N ILE A 27 -51.95 -23.17 13.17
CA ILE A 27 -51.82 -22.31 12.00
C ILE A 27 -51.19 -20.95 12.37
N PRO A 28 -51.65 -20.22 13.40
CA PRO A 28 -51.03 -18.94 13.77
C PRO A 28 -49.59 -19.09 14.25
N THR A 29 -49.27 -20.17 14.99
CA THR A 29 -47.89 -20.40 15.46
C THR A 29 -46.94 -20.70 14.32
N ILE A 30 -47.30 -21.58 13.39
CA ILE A 30 -46.51 -21.87 12.18
C ILE A 30 -46.36 -20.61 11.31
N THR A 31 -47.44 -19.84 11.16
CA THR A 31 -47.42 -18.59 10.37
C THR A 31 -46.49 -17.55 11.01
N CYS A 32 -46.60 -17.34 12.33
CA CYS A 32 -45.70 -16.43 13.05
C CYS A 32 -44.25 -16.88 12.97
N VAL A 33 -43.96 -18.18 13.19
CA VAL A 33 -42.60 -18.72 13.06
C VAL A 33 -42.09 -18.53 11.63
N GLY A 34 -42.89 -18.82 10.61
CA GLY A 34 -42.52 -18.62 9.21
C GLY A 34 -42.20 -17.16 8.88
N ILE A 35 -43.03 -16.22 9.34
CA ILE A 35 -42.81 -14.77 9.15
C ILE A 35 -41.54 -14.33 9.89
N VAL A 36 -41.38 -14.70 11.17
CA VAL A 36 -40.20 -14.34 11.96
C VAL A 36 -38.94 -14.92 11.35
N SER A 37 -38.96 -16.18 10.91
CA SER A 37 -37.84 -16.82 10.21
C SER A 37 -37.50 -16.11 8.91
N TYR A 38 -38.49 -15.76 8.10
CA TYR A 38 -38.29 -15.03 6.84
C TYR A 38 -37.72 -13.63 7.07
N VAL A 39 -38.31 -12.86 8.00
CA VAL A 39 -37.84 -11.52 8.35
C VAL A 39 -36.45 -11.58 8.96
N SER A 40 -36.19 -12.52 9.86
CA SER A 40 -34.86 -12.71 10.48
C SER A 40 -33.78 -13.02 9.44
N TYR A 41 -34.09 -13.90 8.47
CA TYR A 41 -33.16 -14.23 7.38
C TYR A 41 -32.83 -12.99 6.53
N HIS A 42 -33.84 -12.24 6.09
CA HIS A 42 -33.61 -11.05 5.26
C HIS A 42 -32.92 -9.91 6.02
N THR A 43 -33.29 -9.69 7.28
CA THR A 43 -32.67 -8.66 8.14
C THR A 43 -31.22 -9.04 8.44
N GLY A 44 -30.93 -10.34 8.57
CA GLY A 44 -29.58 -10.88 8.74
C GLY A 44 -28.69 -10.56 7.53
N GLU A 45 -29.14 -10.84 6.31
CA GLU A 45 -28.38 -10.54 5.09
C GLU A 45 -28.09 -9.04 4.94
N GLU A 46 -29.08 -8.18 5.16
CA GLU A 46 -28.90 -6.73 5.05
C GLU A 46 -27.89 -6.21 6.09
N SER A 47 -27.97 -6.73 7.32
CA SER A 47 -27.03 -6.38 8.40
C SER A 47 -25.60 -6.83 8.08
N VAL A 48 -25.42 -8.01 7.48
CA VAL A 48 -24.10 -8.50 7.04
C VAL A 48 -23.52 -7.60 5.95
N ASN A 49 -24.33 -7.18 4.98
CA ASN A 49 -23.90 -6.30 3.90
C ASN A 49 -23.48 -4.92 4.43
N ASP A 50 -24.29 -4.31 5.30
CA ASP A 50 -23.98 -3.01 5.92
C ASP A 50 -22.69 -3.08 6.76
N LEU A 51 -22.56 -4.11 7.60
CA LEU A 51 -21.36 -4.31 8.41
C LEU A 51 -20.11 -4.52 7.56
N THR A 52 -20.22 -5.31 6.50
CA THR A 52 -19.14 -5.57 5.54
C THR A 52 -18.70 -4.30 4.85
N ASN A 53 -19.64 -3.50 4.35
CA ASN A 53 -19.36 -2.22 3.70
C ASN A 53 -18.69 -1.24 4.67
N LYS A 54 -19.20 -1.10 5.90
CA LYS A 54 -18.60 -0.25 6.94
C LYS A 54 -17.19 -0.70 7.30
N LEU A 55 -16.95 -2.00 7.43
CA LEU A 55 -15.62 -2.52 7.74
C LEU A 55 -14.64 -2.25 6.61
N MET A 56 -15.03 -2.51 5.36
CA MET A 56 -14.16 -2.25 4.20
C MET A 56 -13.85 -0.77 4.06
N MET A 57 -14.86 0.10 4.17
CA MET A 57 -14.71 1.55 4.08
C MET A 57 -13.76 2.06 5.17
N SER A 58 -13.99 1.67 6.44
CA SER A 58 -13.10 2.06 7.55
C SER A 58 -11.67 1.51 7.36
N THR A 59 -11.53 0.31 6.80
CA THR A 59 -10.22 -0.28 6.49
C THR A 59 -9.49 0.51 5.40
N THR A 60 -10.17 0.87 4.32
CA THR A 60 -9.57 1.68 3.25
C THR A 60 -9.27 3.10 3.70
N GLU A 61 -10.10 3.71 4.54
CA GLU A 61 -9.85 5.04 5.13
C GLU A 61 -8.61 5.03 6.03
N ARG A 62 -8.48 4.04 6.94
CA ARG A 62 -7.28 3.88 7.76
C ARG A 62 -6.03 3.66 6.91
N THR A 63 -6.18 2.91 5.82
CA THR A 63 -5.09 2.65 4.87
C THR A 63 -4.70 3.93 4.13
N GLN A 64 -5.68 4.73 3.71
CA GLN A 64 -5.46 6.02 3.09
C GLN A 64 -4.71 6.96 4.04
N ASP A 65 -5.16 7.08 5.30
CA ASP A 65 -4.51 7.95 6.30
C ASP A 65 -3.05 7.56 6.53
N TYR A 66 -2.77 6.25 6.62
CA TYR A 66 -1.42 5.74 6.73
C TYR A 66 -0.58 6.08 5.48
N ILE A 67 -1.08 5.76 4.29
CA ILE A 67 -0.39 6.02 3.02
C ILE A 67 -0.09 7.51 2.88
N ARG A 68 -1.08 8.38 3.13
CA ARG A 68 -0.92 9.83 3.07
C ARG A 68 0.24 10.28 3.98
N THR A 69 0.20 9.91 5.25
CA THR A 69 1.25 10.29 6.22
C THR A 69 2.63 9.73 5.82
N HIS A 70 2.67 8.48 5.36
CA HIS A 70 3.88 7.79 4.97
C HIS A 70 4.54 8.41 3.72
N LEU A 71 3.73 8.87 2.76
CA LEU A 71 4.18 9.47 1.50
C LEU A 71 4.45 10.98 1.60
N GLU A 72 3.72 11.71 2.44
CA GLU A 72 3.96 13.14 2.70
C GLU A 72 5.31 13.41 3.37
N THR A 73 5.78 12.46 4.19
CA THR A 73 7.04 12.61 4.95
C THR A 73 8.26 12.79 4.04
N PRO A 74 8.54 11.89 3.05
CA PRO A 74 9.60 12.11 2.07
C PRO A 74 9.48 13.42 1.29
N GLN A 75 8.26 13.80 0.91
CA GLN A 75 8.01 15.04 0.16
C GLN A 75 8.37 16.27 0.98
N THR A 76 8.01 16.27 2.26
CA THR A 76 8.38 17.32 3.21
C THR A 76 9.90 17.40 3.38
N ILE A 77 10.58 16.25 3.53
CA ILE A 77 12.03 16.18 3.69
C ILE A 77 12.76 16.76 2.47
N VAL A 78 12.39 16.35 1.26
CA VAL A 78 13.06 16.86 0.05
C VAL A 78 12.81 18.35 -0.16
N ALA A 79 11.62 18.85 0.22
CA ALA A 79 11.31 20.28 0.17
C ALA A 79 12.16 21.10 1.13
N ILE A 80 12.25 20.69 2.40
CA ILE A 80 13.08 21.35 3.43
C ILE A 80 14.54 21.37 3.00
N ASN A 81 15.05 20.25 2.51
CA ASN A 81 16.46 20.10 2.13
C ASN A 81 16.79 20.91 0.88
N ARG A 82 15.90 20.92 -0.13
CA ARG A 82 16.03 21.82 -1.28
C ARG A 82 16.10 23.27 -0.80
N GLN A 83 15.12 23.73 -0.01
CA GLN A 83 15.09 25.11 0.47
C GLN A 83 16.34 25.47 1.28
N GLY A 84 16.82 24.57 2.13
CA GLY A 84 18.06 24.77 2.89
C GLY A 84 19.28 24.96 1.98
N ILE A 85 19.41 24.17 0.90
CA ILE A 85 20.52 24.28 -0.04
C ILE A 85 20.41 25.52 -0.94
N GLU A 86 19.21 25.83 -1.44
CA GLU A 86 18.96 26.98 -2.31
C GLU A 86 19.14 28.31 -1.57
N ASN A 87 18.74 28.37 -0.30
CA ASN A 87 18.91 29.54 0.56
C ASN A 87 20.28 29.60 1.27
N SER A 88 21.20 28.68 0.95
CA SER A 88 22.56 28.62 1.52
C SER A 88 22.62 28.40 3.04
N TYR A 89 21.57 27.84 3.66
CA TYR A 89 21.60 27.35 5.03
C TYR A 89 22.28 25.97 5.15
N LEU A 90 22.27 25.20 4.06
CA LEU A 90 22.95 23.93 3.93
C LEU A 90 23.93 24.01 2.76
N ASP A 91 25.21 23.76 3.02
CA ASP A 91 26.22 23.74 1.98
C ASP A 91 26.50 22.30 1.49
N PRO A 92 26.14 21.94 0.24
CA PRO A 92 26.39 20.61 -0.29
C PRO A 92 27.87 20.29 -0.50
N GLU A 93 28.75 21.31 -0.50
CA GLU A 93 30.20 21.09 -0.55
C GLU A 93 30.76 20.65 0.82
N ASN A 94 30.10 21.02 1.92
CA ASN A 94 30.40 20.49 3.26
C ASN A 94 29.68 19.15 3.49
N TRP A 95 30.20 18.12 2.82
CA TRP A 95 29.55 16.82 2.74
C TRP A 95 29.35 16.13 4.09
N GLU A 96 30.24 16.35 5.08
CA GLU A 96 30.13 15.72 6.39
C GLU A 96 29.02 16.36 7.23
N GLU A 97 28.88 17.68 7.17
CA GLU A 97 27.74 18.39 7.79
C GLU A 97 26.42 17.99 7.13
N LEU A 98 26.36 17.96 5.79
CA LEU A 98 25.15 17.56 5.08
C LEU A 98 24.75 16.12 5.39
N ARG A 99 25.73 15.21 5.47
CA ARG A 99 25.51 13.81 5.87
C ARG A 99 24.95 13.73 7.28
N LEU A 100 25.55 14.42 8.26
CA LEU A 100 25.05 14.43 9.63
C LEU A 100 23.66 15.06 9.74
N TYR A 101 23.37 16.08 8.93
CA TYR A 101 22.05 16.67 8.83
C TYR A 101 21.00 15.66 8.33
N PHE A 102 21.28 14.94 7.23
CA PHE A 102 20.41 13.87 6.74
C PHE A 102 20.27 12.72 7.74
N PHE A 103 21.35 12.34 8.42
CA PHE A 103 21.32 11.33 9.47
C PHE A 103 20.36 11.71 10.60
N ASN A 104 20.41 12.95 11.08
CA ASN A 104 19.49 13.43 12.10
C ASN A 104 18.04 13.42 11.63
N GLN A 105 17.77 13.76 10.36
CA GLN A 105 16.44 13.64 9.78
C GLN A 105 15.95 12.19 9.74
N ILE A 106 16.80 11.23 9.33
CA ILE A 106 16.47 9.80 9.38
C ILE A 106 16.08 9.37 10.80
N LYS A 107 16.83 9.79 11.82
CA LYS A 107 16.53 9.47 13.23
C LYS A 107 15.19 10.05 13.72
N VAL A 108 14.84 11.24 13.25
CA VAL A 108 13.60 11.94 13.65
C VAL A 108 12.40 11.32 12.95
N TYR A 109 12.44 11.20 11.63
CA TYR A 109 11.30 10.77 10.83
C TYR A 109 11.09 9.25 10.84
N LYS A 110 12.18 8.46 10.96
CA LYS A 110 12.16 6.98 11.04
C LYS A 110 11.32 6.27 9.97
N THR A 111 11.04 6.95 8.87
CA THR A 111 10.11 6.47 7.83
C THR A 111 10.86 6.24 6.51
N PRO A 112 11.71 7.19 6.05
CA PRO A 112 12.48 6.97 4.84
C PRO A 112 13.56 5.90 5.01
N ALA A 113 13.83 5.16 3.94
CA ALA A 113 14.97 4.26 3.88
C ALA A 113 16.28 5.03 3.71
N ALA A 114 16.27 6.13 2.96
CA ALA A 114 17.43 6.98 2.74
C ALA A 114 17.04 8.41 2.37
N ILE A 115 17.87 9.37 2.75
CA ILE A 115 17.87 10.77 2.31
C ILE A 115 19.23 11.02 1.66
N TYR A 116 19.24 11.68 0.51
CA TYR A 116 20.48 11.90 -0.22
C TYR A 116 20.46 13.17 -1.07
N PHE A 117 21.67 13.61 -1.40
CA PHE A 117 21.93 14.64 -2.40
C PHE A 117 22.88 14.07 -3.46
N GLY A 118 22.48 14.19 -4.73
CA GLY A 118 23.34 13.95 -5.88
C GLY A 118 23.67 15.24 -6.59
N SER A 119 24.95 15.51 -6.82
CA SER A 119 25.44 16.68 -7.57
C SER A 119 25.68 16.36 -9.05
N ILE A 120 25.59 17.39 -9.90
CA ILE A 120 26.09 17.32 -11.29
C ILE A 120 27.58 16.96 -11.37
N ASN A 121 28.35 17.27 -10.32
CA ASN A 121 29.77 16.97 -10.20
C ASN A 121 30.04 15.51 -9.78
N ARG A 122 29.01 14.65 -9.82
CA ARG A 122 29.06 13.22 -9.45
C ARG A 122 29.28 12.95 -7.96
N THR A 123 29.25 13.98 -7.11
CA THR A 123 29.17 13.82 -5.66
C THR A 123 27.84 13.19 -5.27
N TYR A 124 27.89 12.27 -4.32
CA TYR A 124 26.70 11.65 -3.73
C TYR A 124 26.86 11.61 -2.22
N ILE A 125 25.88 12.12 -1.50
CA ILE A 125 25.87 12.12 -0.03
C ILE A 125 24.56 11.46 0.39
N VAL A 126 24.63 10.45 1.26
CA VAL A 126 23.46 9.70 1.69
C VAL A 126 23.53 9.35 3.16
N SER A 127 22.39 9.44 3.84
CA SER A 127 22.15 8.81 5.13
C SER A 127 20.85 8.02 5.07
N GLY A 128 20.79 6.90 5.75
CA GLY A 128 19.65 6.01 5.69
C GLY A 128 19.61 5.07 6.88
N GLN A 129 18.64 4.17 6.84
CA GLN A 129 18.43 3.16 7.85
C GLN A 129 18.06 1.83 7.19
N ASP A 130 18.42 0.75 7.88
CA ASP A 130 18.09 -0.61 7.47
C ASP A 130 17.17 -1.26 8.51
N GLU A 131 15.91 -0.85 8.51
CA GLU A 131 14.87 -1.33 9.43
C GLU A 131 14.57 -2.83 9.25
N MET A 132 14.78 -3.34 8.04
CA MET A 132 14.50 -4.74 7.70
C MET A 132 15.73 -5.64 7.87
N GLY A 133 16.92 -5.07 8.03
CA GLY A 133 18.18 -5.81 8.16
C GLY A 133 18.61 -6.47 6.85
N ILE A 134 18.38 -5.81 5.71
CA ILE A 134 18.68 -6.35 4.38
C ILE A 134 20.16 -6.12 3.99
N ILE A 135 20.78 -5.06 4.51
CA ILE A 135 22.18 -4.67 4.27
C ILE A 135 23.04 -5.02 5.50
N SER A 136 22.55 -4.70 6.69
CA SER A 136 23.26 -4.79 7.97
C SER A 136 22.30 -5.27 9.07
N ALA A 137 22.70 -5.16 10.34
CA ALA A 137 21.83 -5.55 11.44
C ALA A 137 20.50 -4.75 11.39
N LYS A 138 19.40 -5.41 11.76
CA LYS A 138 18.08 -4.78 11.81
C LYS A 138 18.12 -3.49 12.64
N ASN A 139 17.50 -2.42 12.12
CA ASN A 139 17.46 -1.08 12.71
C ASN A 139 18.83 -0.39 12.82
N SER A 140 19.78 -0.73 11.95
CA SER A 140 21.06 -0.03 11.87
C SER A 140 20.96 1.21 10.98
N TYR A 141 21.81 2.20 11.27
CA TYR A 141 21.94 3.39 10.44
C TYR A 141 23.09 3.25 9.46
N LEU A 142 22.90 3.86 8.30
CA LEU A 142 23.82 3.84 7.19
C LEU A 142 24.17 5.27 6.79
N SER A 143 25.41 5.50 6.39
CA SER A 143 25.80 6.73 5.72
C SER A 143 26.84 6.46 4.66
N GLY A 144 26.80 7.22 3.58
CA GLY A 144 27.73 7.03 2.49
C GLY A 144 28.02 8.31 1.73
N VAL A 145 29.19 8.33 1.11
CA VAL A 145 29.66 9.44 0.31
C VAL A 145 30.41 8.95 -0.92
N THR A 146 30.22 9.65 -2.03
CA THR A 146 31.09 9.60 -3.20
C THR A 146 31.71 10.99 -3.33
N HIS A 147 33.01 11.11 -3.10
CA HIS A 147 33.73 12.39 -3.15
C HIS A 147 35.00 12.26 -4.02
N PRO A 148 35.35 13.28 -4.83
CA PRO A 148 36.53 13.25 -5.71
C PRO A 148 37.87 12.98 -5.00
N SER A 149 37.97 13.24 -3.69
CA SER A 149 39.19 12.99 -2.90
C SER A 149 39.44 11.51 -2.60
N TYR A 150 38.45 10.62 -2.79
CA TYR A 150 38.71 9.20 -2.83
C TYR A 150 39.35 8.88 -4.19
N LEU A 151 40.67 8.69 -4.18
CA LEU A 151 41.58 8.52 -5.33
C LEU A 151 41.16 7.52 -6.43
N ASP A 152 40.10 6.73 -6.22
CA ASP A 152 39.47 5.89 -7.24
C ASP A 152 38.15 6.52 -7.73
N LEU A 153 38.24 7.19 -8.88
CA LEU A 153 37.16 7.80 -9.66
C LEU A 153 35.76 7.17 -9.43
N GLY A 154 34.97 7.79 -8.54
CA GLY A 154 33.55 7.54 -8.42
C GLY A 154 33.11 6.36 -7.55
N GLN A 155 33.96 5.76 -6.72
CA GLN A 155 33.49 4.73 -5.77
C GLN A 155 32.67 5.36 -4.62
N ARG A 156 31.40 4.96 -4.50
CA ARG A 156 30.60 5.26 -3.30
C ARG A 156 31.10 4.40 -2.16
N ARG A 157 31.42 4.97 -1.00
CA ARG A 157 31.64 4.20 0.23
C ARG A 157 30.40 4.26 1.09
N LEU A 158 29.93 3.11 1.55
CA LEU A 158 28.79 2.99 2.47
C LEU A 158 29.29 2.43 3.80
N TYR A 159 28.84 3.03 4.90
CA TYR A 159 29.24 2.70 6.25
C TYR A 159 28.01 2.44 7.11
N ILE A 160 28.15 1.48 8.03
CA ILE A 160 27.34 1.41 9.24
C ILE A 160 27.83 2.52 10.16
N VAL A 161 26.90 3.30 10.70
CA VAL A 161 27.19 4.37 11.66
C VAL A 161 26.52 4.10 13.01
N ASP A 162 27.06 4.68 14.07
CA ASP A 162 26.48 4.60 15.42
C ASP A 162 25.31 5.57 15.61
N GLU A 163 24.75 5.60 16.82
CA GLU A 163 23.65 6.49 17.21
C GLU A 163 24.00 7.98 17.13
N GLN A 164 25.29 8.33 17.07
CA GLN A 164 25.79 9.69 16.90
C GLN A 164 26.18 9.98 15.44
N GLY A 165 26.01 9.02 14.54
CA GLY A 165 26.33 9.15 13.12
C GLY A 165 27.82 9.00 12.82
N LYS A 166 28.63 8.48 13.76
CA LYS A 166 30.05 8.20 13.56
C LYS A 166 30.24 6.87 12.84
N TYR A 167 31.21 6.82 11.93
CA TYR A 167 31.54 5.61 11.17
C TYR A 167 32.01 4.47 12.09
N ILE A 168 31.34 3.32 12.00
CA ILE A 168 31.74 2.08 12.69
C ILE A 168 32.47 1.15 11.71
N LYS A 169 31.81 0.82 10.59
CA LYS A 169 32.25 -0.24 9.69
C LYS A 169 31.87 0.05 8.25
N ILE A 170 32.79 -0.10 7.31
CA ILE A 170 32.50 -0.04 5.88
C ILE A 170 31.72 -1.28 5.41
N ILE A 171 30.91 -1.14 4.38
CA ILE A 171 30.16 -2.21 3.72
C ILE A 171 30.79 -2.42 2.33
N PRO A 172 31.79 -3.32 2.19
CA PRO A 172 32.59 -3.46 0.97
C PRO A 172 31.75 -3.82 -0.27
N GLU A 173 30.73 -4.66 -0.11
CA GLU A 173 29.88 -5.14 -1.20
C GLU A 173 29.04 -4.02 -1.84
N GLN A 174 28.80 -2.96 -1.07
CA GLN A 174 28.09 -1.75 -1.47
C GLN A 174 29.05 -0.64 -1.94
N THR A 175 30.35 -0.91 -1.90
CA THR A 175 31.41 0.01 -2.31
C THR A 175 31.80 -0.25 -3.76
N LYS A 176 31.18 0.48 -4.69
CA LYS A 176 31.36 0.33 -6.15
C LYS A 176 31.30 1.69 -6.86
N PRO A 177 31.80 1.79 -8.10
CA PRO A 177 31.59 2.97 -8.93
C PRO A 177 30.10 3.34 -8.99
N PHE A 178 29.78 4.54 -8.55
CA PHE A 178 28.44 5.06 -8.40
C PHE A 178 28.40 6.44 -9.02
N ILE A 179 27.57 6.58 -10.06
CA ILE A 179 27.43 7.82 -10.81
C ILE A 179 25.96 8.24 -10.67
N PRO A 180 25.65 9.19 -9.76
CA PRO A 180 24.27 9.58 -9.45
C PRO A 180 23.49 10.04 -10.67
N ILE A 181 24.15 10.77 -11.57
CA ILE A 181 23.56 11.33 -12.81
C ILE A 181 22.98 10.26 -13.74
N ASN A 182 23.35 9.00 -13.58
CA ASN A 182 22.84 7.89 -14.38
C ASN A 182 21.59 7.23 -13.77
N LEU A 183 21.18 7.62 -12.56
CA LEU A 183 20.07 6.98 -11.85
C LEU A 183 18.71 7.54 -12.30
N PRO A 184 17.65 6.72 -12.25
CA PRO A 184 16.31 7.14 -12.66
C PRO A 184 15.87 8.44 -11.97
N TRP A 185 16.01 8.55 -10.66
CA TRP A 185 15.63 9.75 -9.90
C TRP A 185 16.35 11.01 -10.38
N PHE A 186 17.65 10.94 -10.72
CA PHE A 186 18.40 12.10 -11.17
C PHE A 186 17.93 12.57 -12.55
N LYS A 187 17.74 11.62 -13.47
CA LYS A 187 17.25 11.90 -14.83
C LYS A 187 15.82 12.45 -14.80
N THR A 188 14.95 11.88 -13.97
CA THR A 188 13.57 12.38 -13.83
C THR A 188 13.57 13.79 -13.28
N ALA A 189 14.39 14.10 -12.27
CA ALA A 189 14.52 15.45 -11.71
C ALA A 189 15.00 16.48 -12.73
N GLN A 190 16.03 16.13 -13.50
CA GLN A 190 16.57 17.00 -14.54
C GLN A 190 15.52 17.34 -15.62
N ASN A 191 14.60 16.41 -15.91
CA ASN A 191 13.58 16.61 -16.94
C ASN A 191 12.32 17.32 -16.43
N GLN A 192 11.90 17.06 -15.18
CA GLN A 192 10.61 17.54 -14.68
C GLN A 192 10.68 18.94 -14.05
N ASN A 193 11.87 19.45 -13.68
CA ASN A 193 12.08 20.78 -13.07
C ASN A 193 11.15 21.09 -11.87
N LYS A 194 10.58 20.06 -11.24
CA LYS A 194 9.67 20.16 -10.10
C LYS A 194 9.85 18.98 -9.17
N GLN A 195 9.40 19.18 -7.93
CA GLN A 195 9.29 18.12 -6.95
C GLN A 195 8.20 17.11 -7.37
N THR A 196 8.50 15.82 -7.30
CA THR A 196 7.65 14.74 -7.83
C THR A 196 8.17 13.37 -7.37
N TRP A 197 7.54 12.28 -7.82
CA TRP A 197 7.96 10.91 -7.56
C TRP A 197 8.69 10.27 -8.74
N THR A 198 9.55 9.29 -8.45
CA THR A 198 9.99 8.31 -9.46
C THR A 198 8.91 7.26 -9.71
N SER A 199 8.94 6.65 -10.91
CA SER A 199 8.31 5.34 -11.11
C SER A 199 8.96 4.29 -10.22
N VAL A 200 8.24 3.23 -9.90
CA VAL A 200 8.78 2.12 -9.09
C VAL A 200 10.02 1.52 -9.74
N TYR A 201 11.11 1.46 -8.98
CA TYR A 201 12.40 0.98 -9.45
C TYR A 201 12.99 -0.04 -8.47
N PRO A 202 13.92 -0.90 -8.91
CA PRO A 202 14.57 -1.79 -7.97
C PRO A 202 15.54 -0.98 -7.11
N TYR A 203 15.48 -1.16 -5.79
CA TYR A 203 16.40 -0.51 -4.90
C TYR A 203 17.83 -1.00 -5.17
N PHE A 204 18.81 -0.13 -4.96
CA PHE A 204 20.16 -0.37 -5.44
C PHE A 204 20.84 -1.48 -4.63
N TYR A 205 21.30 -2.52 -5.32
CA TYR A 205 21.92 -3.75 -4.76
C TYR A 205 21.06 -4.57 -3.78
N ILE A 206 19.95 -4.04 -3.29
CA ILE A 206 18.96 -4.77 -2.50
C ILE A 206 17.82 -5.25 -3.40
N PRO A 207 17.41 -6.52 -3.33
CA PRO A 207 16.30 -7.01 -4.11
C PRO A 207 14.94 -6.60 -3.50
N THR A 208 14.65 -5.30 -3.48
CA THR A 208 13.35 -4.72 -3.10
C THR A 208 12.90 -3.66 -4.11
N ALA A 209 11.61 -3.31 -4.08
CA ALA A 209 11.01 -2.26 -4.87
C ALA A 209 10.97 -0.96 -4.05
N ALA A 210 11.33 0.15 -4.69
CA ALA A 210 11.34 1.46 -4.07
C ALA A 210 10.69 2.52 -4.97
N ILE A 211 10.29 3.62 -4.33
CA ILE A 211 9.97 4.90 -4.95
C ILE A 211 10.77 5.99 -4.24
N SER A 212 11.04 7.08 -4.95
CA SER A 212 11.77 8.22 -4.38
C SER A 212 10.94 9.48 -4.57
N ALA A 213 10.73 10.21 -3.48
CA ALA A 213 10.45 11.63 -3.60
C ALA A 213 11.75 12.31 -4.01
N PHE A 214 11.70 13.25 -4.94
CA PHE A 214 12.88 14.03 -5.30
C PHE A 214 12.52 15.48 -5.63
N SER A 215 13.50 16.36 -5.48
CA SER A 215 13.38 17.77 -5.78
C SER A 215 14.67 18.27 -6.47
N PRO A 216 14.59 18.86 -7.67
CA PRO A 216 15.76 19.48 -8.31
C PRO A 216 16.19 20.72 -7.53
N VAL A 217 17.49 20.95 -7.43
CA VAL A 217 18.08 22.04 -6.64
C VAL A 217 18.79 23.02 -7.56
N TYR A 218 18.50 24.30 -7.39
CA TYR A 218 19.10 25.38 -8.17
C TYR A 218 19.85 26.37 -7.30
N ARG A 219 21.02 26.82 -7.76
CA ARG A 219 21.76 27.93 -7.15
C ARG A 219 22.08 28.94 -8.24
N ASN A 220 21.67 30.20 -8.04
CA ASN A 220 21.79 31.26 -9.06
C ASN A 220 21.19 30.85 -10.41
N ASN A 221 19.97 30.28 -10.40
CA ASN A 221 19.26 29.74 -11.57
C ASN A 221 19.98 28.61 -12.32
N LYS A 222 21.03 28.01 -11.75
CA LYS A 222 21.71 26.85 -12.32
C LYS A 222 21.36 25.60 -11.55
N PHE A 223 20.98 24.54 -12.26
CA PHE A 223 20.77 23.23 -11.68
C PHE A 223 22.10 22.69 -11.14
N ILE A 224 22.17 22.40 -9.84
CA ILE A 224 23.38 21.91 -9.17
C ILE A 224 23.27 20.44 -8.73
N GLY A 225 22.05 19.91 -8.67
CA GLY A 225 21.83 18.55 -8.19
C GLY A 225 20.38 18.29 -7.81
N VAL A 226 20.18 17.21 -7.09
CA VAL A 226 18.86 16.70 -6.72
C VAL A 226 18.94 16.21 -5.28
N VAL A 227 17.98 16.62 -4.46
CA VAL A 227 17.71 15.94 -3.18
C VAL A 227 16.71 14.83 -3.45
N GLY A 228 16.96 13.65 -2.92
CA GLY A 228 16.01 12.55 -2.95
C GLY A 228 15.80 11.92 -1.58
N CYS A 229 14.66 11.27 -1.44
CA CYS A 229 14.24 10.58 -0.24
C CYS A 229 13.53 9.28 -0.66
N ASP A 230 14.14 8.14 -0.32
CA ASP A 230 13.69 6.82 -0.77
C ASP A 230 12.73 6.18 0.24
N LEU A 231 11.69 5.55 -0.30
CA LEU A 231 10.77 4.67 0.42
C LEU A 231 10.84 3.26 -0.17
N ILE A 232 10.88 2.27 0.73
CA ILE A 232 10.79 0.85 0.39
C ILE A 232 9.31 0.44 0.43
N LEU A 233 8.79 -0.10 -0.69
CA LEU A 233 7.38 -0.47 -0.80
C LEU A 233 6.99 -1.65 0.12
N ASP A 234 7.96 -2.47 0.52
CA ASP A 234 7.71 -3.56 1.49
C ASP A 234 7.18 -3.03 2.84
N HIS A 235 7.54 -1.80 3.26
CA HIS A 235 7.02 -1.22 4.51
C HIS A 235 5.51 -0.98 4.45
N ILE A 236 5.00 -0.56 3.30
CA ILE A 236 3.56 -0.44 3.06
C ILE A 236 2.92 -1.83 3.15
N GLY A 237 3.50 -2.84 2.49
CA GLY A 237 3.01 -4.22 2.55
C GLY A 237 2.94 -4.77 3.99
N LEU A 238 3.98 -4.55 4.78
CA LEU A 238 4.04 -4.94 6.19
C LEU A 238 2.96 -4.24 7.04
N TYR A 239 2.63 -2.98 6.73
CA TYR A 239 1.51 -2.31 7.37
C TYR A 239 0.16 -2.93 6.97
N LEU A 240 -0.08 -3.19 5.68
CA LEU A 240 -1.31 -3.84 5.20
C LEU A 240 -1.51 -5.22 5.83
N GLN A 241 -0.43 -5.99 6.02
CA GLN A 241 -0.45 -7.28 6.70
C GLN A 241 -0.89 -7.17 8.17
N LYS A 242 -0.50 -6.10 8.87
CA LYS A 242 -0.83 -5.89 10.30
C LYS A 242 -2.28 -5.50 10.54
N LEU A 243 -2.96 -4.89 9.55
CA LEU A 243 -4.34 -4.44 9.72
C LEU A 243 -5.32 -5.58 10.00
N GLN A 244 -5.07 -6.79 9.46
CA GLN A 244 -5.86 -8.02 9.67
C GLN A 244 -7.36 -7.78 9.88
N PHE A 245 -8.01 -7.04 8.97
CA PHE A 245 -9.38 -6.56 9.18
C PHE A 245 -10.43 -7.68 9.09
N SER A 246 -10.15 -8.78 8.38
CA SER A 246 -10.95 -10.01 8.42
C SER A 246 -10.07 -11.26 8.26
N PRO A 247 -10.56 -12.46 8.64
CA PRO A 247 -9.79 -13.71 8.56
C PRO A 247 -9.23 -14.02 7.17
N SER A 248 -10.07 -13.88 6.15
CA SER A 248 -9.73 -14.21 4.76
C SER A 248 -9.55 -12.98 3.88
N GLY A 249 -9.91 -11.80 4.38
CA GLY A 249 -9.82 -10.52 3.69
C GLY A 249 -8.42 -10.21 3.16
N LYS A 250 -8.38 -9.47 2.05
CA LYS A 250 -7.15 -9.04 1.40
C LYS A 250 -7.22 -7.55 1.15
N LEU A 251 -6.10 -6.90 1.38
CA LEU A 251 -5.89 -5.48 1.15
C LEU A 251 -4.67 -5.34 0.26
N PHE A 252 -4.80 -4.63 -0.84
CA PHE A 252 -3.69 -4.44 -1.78
C PHE A 252 -3.81 -3.09 -2.48
N ILE A 253 -2.68 -2.58 -2.93
CA ILE A 253 -2.57 -1.28 -3.61
C ILE A 253 -2.01 -1.57 -4.99
N ILE A 254 -2.62 -1.00 -6.02
CA ILE A 254 -2.19 -1.14 -7.42
C ILE A 254 -2.02 0.21 -8.09
N GLU A 255 -1.10 0.28 -9.05
CA GLU A 255 -1.06 1.36 -10.04
C GLU A 255 -2.24 1.20 -11.00
N ARG A 256 -2.57 2.26 -11.76
CA ARG A 256 -3.61 2.19 -12.80
C ARG A 256 -3.31 1.17 -13.90
N SER A 257 -2.04 0.77 -14.07
CA SER A 257 -1.64 -0.35 -14.94
C SER A 257 -2.11 -1.71 -14.43
N GLY A 258 -2.51 -1.81 -13.16
CA GLY A 258 -2.83 -3.07 -12.48
C GLY A 258 -1.62 -3.75 -11.85
N ASP A 259 -0.45 -3.13 -11.82
CA ASP A 259 0.72 -3.62 -11.11
C ASP A 259 0.64 -3.35 -9.61
N ILE A 260 1.05 -4.32 -8.80
CA ILE A 260 1.01 -4.23 -7.34
C ILE A 260 2.06 -3.23 -6.83
N ILE A 261 1.63 -2.28 -6.02
CA ILE A 261 2.47 -1.44 -5.16
C ILE A 261 2.76 -2.17 -3.85
N ALA A 262 1.72 -2.68 -3.18
CA ALA A 262 1.82 -3.41 -1.93
C ALA A 262 0.62 -4.34 -1.72
N THR A 263 0.75 -5.35 -0.86
CA THR A 263 -0.30 -6.32 -0.56
C THR A 263 -0.20 -6.79 0.89
N SER A 264 -1.34 -7.13 1.50
CA SER A 264 -1.46 -7.77 2.81
C SER A 264 -1.10 -9.25 2.79
N THR A 265 -0.63 -9.79 1.65
CA THR A 265 -0.06 -11.14 1.53
C THR A 265 1.45 -11.10 1.67
N ASN A 266 2.09 -12.27 1.71
CA ASN A 266 3.55 -12.39 1.68
C ASN A 266 4.17 -12.19 0.28
N GLU A 267 3.36 -11.81 -0.71
CA GLU A 267 3.86 -11.57 -2.06
C GLU A 267 4.60 -10.24 -2.13
N LYS A 268 5.68 -10.23 -2.91
CA LYS A 268 6.41 -9.01 -3.24
C LYS A 268 5.73 -8.30 -4.42
N PRO A 269 5.89 -6.97 -4.56
CA PRO A 269 5.31 -6.21 -5.69
C PRO A 269 6.04 -6.45 -7.03
N PHE A 270 6.84 -7.52 -7.13
CA PHE A 270 7.63 -7.87 -8.30
C PHE A 270 7.88 -9.38 -8.35
N VAL A 271 8.11 -9.89 -9.57
CA VAL A 271 8.42 -11.31 -9.83
C VAL A 271 9.89 -11.56 -10.11
N GLY A 272 10.67 -10.51 -10.39
CA GLY A 272 12.09 -10.65 -10.68
C GLY A 272 12.80 -9.31 -10.78
N ILE A 273 14.13 -9.37 -10.69
CA ILE A 273 15.02 -8.22 -10.84
C ILE A 273 16.09 -8.59 -11.85
N VAL A 274 16.19 -7.79 -12.92
CA VAL A 274 17.25 -7.91 -13.90
C VAL A 274 18.48 -7.21 -13.34
N LYS A 275 19.61 -7.93 -13.32
CA LYS A 275 20.89 -7.42 -12.87
C LYS A 275 21.81 -7.17 -14.06
N ASP A 276 22.64 -6.15 -13.93
CA ASP A 276 23.78 -5.95 -14.80
C ASP A 276 24.86 -6.99 -14.44
N ASN A 277 25.24 -7.83 -15.40
CA ASN A 277 26.18 -8.94 -15.17
C ASN A 277 27.60 -8.48 -14.84
N LYS A 278 27.99 -7.25 -15.21
CA LYS A 278 29.35 -6.72 -14.97
C LYS A 278 29.46 -6.05 -13.60
N THR A 279 28.43 -5.32 -13.20
CA THR A 279 28.44 -4.48 -11.99
C THR A 279 27.66 -5.10 -10.82
N GLY A 280 26.78 -6.07 -11.10
CA GLY A 280 25.85 -6.66 -10.13
C GLY A 280 24.70 -5.72 -9.75
N LYS A 281 24.55 -4.58 -10.43
CA LYS A 281 23.52 -3.57 -10.17
C LYS A 281 22.15 -4.07 -10.58
N ASN A 282 21.13 -3.82 -9.75
CA ASN A 282 19.74 -3.98 -10.16
C ASN A 282 19.38 -2.88 -11.18
N ILE A 283 19.05 -3.28 -12.41
CA ILE A 283 18.77 -2.33 -13.51
C ILE A 283 17.29 -2.23 -13.86
N LYS A 284 16.52 -3.30 -13.63
CA LYS A 284 15.09 -3.32 -13.93
C LYS A 284 14.33 -4.21 -12.96
N LEU A 285 13.18 -3.73 -12.51
CA LEU A 285 12.21 -4.48 -11.73
C LEU A 285 11.15 -5.05 -12.69
N ILE A 286 10.88 -6.35 -12.61
CA ILE A 286 9.76 -6.97 -13.32
C ILE A 286 8.56 -6.94 -12.36
N ARG A 287 7.65 -5.99 -12.58
CA ARG A 287 6.49 -5.73 -11.72
C ARG A 287 5.54 -6.95 -11.70
N LEU A 288 4.89 -7.16 -10.55
CA LEU A 288 3.85 -8.17 -10.41
C LEU A 288 2.49 -7.55 -10.72
N SER A 289 1.87 -7.96 -11.83
CA SER A 289 0.47 -7.61 -12.10
C SER A 289 -0.46 -8.29 -11.10
N ALA A 290 -1.42 -7.57 -10.54
CA ALA A 290 -2.40 -8.11 -9.60
C ALA A 290 -3.21 -9.27 -10.21
N THR A 291 -3.48 -9.24 -11.52
CA THR A 291 -4.15 -10.34 -12.24
C THR A 291 -3.34 -11.65 -12.24
N LYS A 292 -2.02 -11.57 -12.02
CA LYS A 292 -1.07 -12.68 -11.95
C LYS A 292 -0.62 -13.02 -10.52
N SER A 293 -1.22 -12.39 -9.50
CA SER A 293 -0.97 -12.75 -8.10
C SER A 293 -1.23 -14.24 -7.88
N SER A 294 -0.37 -14.87 -7.08
CA SER A 294 -0.54 -16.24 -6.59
C SER A 294 -1.68 -16.35 -5.58
N ASN A 295 -2.09 -15.23 -4.98
CA ASN A 295 -3.27 -15.19 -4.14
C ASN A 295 -4.55 -15.17 -5.01
N PRO A 296 -5.44 -16.18 -4.87
CA PRO A 296 -6.60 -16.31 -5.74
C PRO A 296 -7.61 -15.17 -5.57
N ILE A 297 -7.76 -14.63 -4.35
CA ILE A 297 -8.67 -13.52 -4.07
C ILE A 297 -8.17 -12.26 -4.80
N ILE A 298 -6.88 -11.93 -4.69
CA ILE A 298 -6.29 -10.76 -5.37
C ILE A 298 -6.38 -10.92 -6.89
N SER A 299 -5.94 -12.07 -7.44
CA SER A 299 -5.99 -12.32 -8.89
C SER A 299 -7.41 -12.23 -9.45
N LYS A 300 -8.40 -12.83 -8.76
CA LYS A 300 -9.80 -12.79 -9.18
C LYS A 300 -10.35 -11.36 -9.10
N THR A 301 -10.12 -10.66 -8.00
CA THR A 301 -10.58 -9.27 -7.81
C THR A 301 -10.02 -8.38 -8.91
N ALA A 302 -8.71 -8.44 -9.17
CA ALA A 302 -8.08 -7.66 -10.23
C ALA A 302 -8.68 -7.96 -11.62
N LYS A 303 -8.95 -9.24 -11.94
CA LYS A 303 -9.63 -9.60 -13.20
C LYS A 303 -11.02 -8.98 -13.30
N VAL A 304 -11.80 -8.97 -12.22
CA VAL A 304 -13.12 -8.34 -12.18
C VAL A 304 -13.03 -6.82 -12.38
N LEU A 305 -12.02 -6.17 -11.79
CA LEU A 305 -11.77 -4.73 -12.01
C LEU A 305 -11.56 -4.42 -13.50
N PHE A 306 -10.68 -5.17 -14.16
CA PHE A 306 -10.42 -4.99 -15.59
C PHE A 306 -11.64 -5.34 -16.45
N GLN A 307 -12.41 -6.37 -16.09
CA GLN A 307 -13.64 -6.72 -16.83
C GLN A 307 -14.69 -5.61 -16.74
N ARG A 308 -14.83 -4.98 -15.58
CA ARG A 308 -15.90 -4.00 -15.33
C ARG A 308 -15.57 -2.61 -15.88
N TRP A 309 -14.33 -2.15 -15.72
CA TRP A 309 -13.94 -0.79 -16.15
C TRP A 309 -13.15 -0.76 -17.46
N GLY A 310 -12.47 -1.86 -17.82
CA GLY A 310 -11.53 -1.95 -18.94
C GLY A 310 -10.24 -1.16 -18.66
N ASP A 311 -10.38 0.13 -18.39
CA ASP A 311 -9.33 1.06 -18.01
C ASP A 311 -9.56 1.53 -16.56
N LEU A 312 -8.58 1.24 -15.69
CA LEU A 312 -8.66 1.57 -14.27
C LEU A 312 -8.60 3.08 -13.99
N HIS A 313 -8.19 3.93 -14.94
CA HIS A 313 -8.25 5.40 -14.79
C HIS A 313 -9.69 5.94 -14.73
N LYS A 314 -10.69 5.11 -15.07
CA LYS A 314 -12.11 5.47 -14.94
C LYS A 314 -12.62 5.43 -13.49
N ILE A 315 -11.89 4.79 -12.57
CA ILE A 315 -12.27 4.72 -11.15
C ILE A 315 -11.80 6.00 -10.47
N ARG A 316 -12.63 7.05 -10.53
CA ARG A 316 -12.30 8.39 -9.99
C ARG A 316 -12.85 8.66 -8.60
N GLU A 317 -13.82 7.86 -8.17
CA GLU A 317 -14.46 7.97 -6.87
C GLU A 317 -14.38 6.63 -6.14
N ALA A 318 -14.48 6.68 -4.82
CA ALA A 318 -14.56 5.47 -4.01
C ALA A 318 -15.80 4.67 -4.40
N THR A 319 -15.64 3.37 -4.64
CA THR A 319 -16.74 2.52 -5.11
C THR A 319 -16.68 1.15 -4.47
N SER A 320 -17.84 0.66 -4.05
CA SER A 320 -18.02 -0.72 -3.63
C SER A 320 -18.63 -1.55 -4.76
N PHE A 321 -18.31 -2.84 -4.77
CA PHE A 321 -18.95 -3.80 -5.65
C PHE A 321 -18.83 -5.21 -5.11
N GLU A 322 -19.64 -6.09 -5.68
CA GLU A 322 -19.69 -7.49 -5.32
C GLU A 322 -19.44 -8.35 -6.54
N PHE A 323 -18.93 -9.55 -6.30
CA PHE A 323 -18.75 -10.55 -7.34
C PHE A 323 -18.70 -11.95 -6.75
N ASN A 324 -19.04 -12.94 -7.57
CA ASN A 324 -18.93 -14.34 -7.19
C ASN A 324 -17.55 -14.89 -7.56
N GLY A 325 -16.93 -15.57 -6.62
CA GLY A 325 -15.70 -16.34 -6.79
C GLY A 325 -15.97 -17.79 -7.17
N SER A 326 -15.01 -18.66 -6.86
CA SER A 326 -15.19 -20.11 -7.01
C SER A 326 -16.24 -20.63 -6.03
N ASN A 327 -16.92 -21.72 -6.39
CA ASN A 327 -17.96 -22.36 -5.56
C ASN A 327 -19.14 -21.45 -5.19
N ASN A 328 -19.42 -20.43 -6.01
CA ASN A 328 -20.48 -19.45 -5.77
C ASN A 328 -20.31 -18.63 -4.47
N GLN A 329 -19.09 -18.57 -3.91
CA GLN A 329 -18.78 -17.71 -2.78
C GLN A 329 -18.88 -16.24 -3.21
N ARG A 330 -19.73 -15.46 -2.54
CA ARG A 330 -19.84 -14.02 -2.75
C ARG A 330 -18.68 -13.29 -2.06
N TYR A 331 -18.15 -12.29 -2.75
CA TYR A 331 -17.11 -11.39 -2.26
C TYR A 331 -17.61 -9.96 -2.33
N PHE A 332 -17.23 -9.18 -1.32
CA PHE A 332 -17.42 -7.74 -1.27
C PHE A 332 -16.07 -7.07 -1.47
N SER A 333 -16.03 -6.03 -2.28
CA SER A 333 -14.84 -5.22 -2.51
C SER A 333 -15.14 -3.74 -2.45
N HIS A 334 -14.22 -2.99 -1.86
CA HIS A 334 -14.22 -1.54 -1.85
C HIS A 334 -12.91 -1.02 -2.42
N ILE A 335 -13.01 -0.05 -3.33
CA ILE A 335 -11.88 0.59 -4.00
C ILE A 335 -11.86 2.05 -3.61
N TYR A 336 -10.69 2.53 -3.21
CA TYR A 336 -10.42 3.94 -2.98
C TYR A 336 -9.32 4.45 -3.92
N PRO A 337 -9.58 5.43 -4.80
CA PRO A 337 -8.54 6.05 -5.61
C PRO A 337 -7.70 7.03 -4.78
N TYR A 338 -6.40 6.78 -4.69
CA TYR A 338 -5.45 7.64 -3.99
C TYR A 338 -4.62 8.44 -5.01
N GLN A 339 -4.62 9.77 -4.86
CA GLN A 339 -3.81 10.69 -5.65
C GLN A 339 -3.14 11.72 -4.73
N ASP A 340 -1.95 12.18 -5.13
CA ASP A 340 -1.26 13.28 -4.47
C ASP A 340 -0.89 14.39 -5.46
N GLU A 341 -0.47 15.54 -4.94
CA GLU A 341 -0.04 16.69 -5.75
C GLU A 341 1.30 16.43 -6.51
N TYR A 342 1.99 15.36 -6.16
CA TYR A 342 3.30 14.98 -6.69
C TYR A 342 3.20 13.91 -7.81
N GLY A 343 1.98 13.52 -8.19
CA GLY A 343 1.71 12.70 -9.38
C GLY A 343 1.53 11.20 -9.12
N LEU A 344 1.38 10.75 -7.87
CA LEU A 344 0.94 9.37 -7.62
C LEU A 344 -0.53 9.20 -7.98
N ASP A 345 -0.84 8.04 -8.55
CA ASP A 345 -2.21 7.66 -8.90
C ASP A 345 -2.39 6.15 -8.71
N TRP A 346 -2.87 5.78 -7.53
CA TRP A 346 -3.01 4.40 -7.07
C TRP A 346 -4.46 4.07 -6.74
N LEU A 347 -4.76 2.78 -6.67
CA LEU A 347 -6.02 2.24 -6.16
C LEU A 347 -5.73 1.38 -4.93
N ILE A 348 -6.34 1.75 -3.80
CA ILE A 348 -6.38 0.94 -2.59
C ILE A 348 -7.60 0.03 -2.72
N VAL A 349 -7.41 -1.28 -2.62
CA VAL A 349 -8.46 -2.28 -2.82
C VAL A 349 -8.56 -3.16 -1.59
N ALA A 350 -9.70 -3.11 -0.91
CA ALA A 350 -10.10 -4.07 0.11
C ALA A 350 -11.07 -5.09 -0.51
N VAL A 351 -10.91 -6.35 -0.14
CA VAL A 351 -11.83 -7.42 -0.56
C VAL A 351 -11.94 -8.47 0.52
N LEU A 352 -13.14 -8.99 0.77
CA LEU A 352 -13.39 -10.05 1.73
C LEU A 352 -14.50 -11.00 1.23
N PRO A 353 -14.48 -12.28 1.60
CA PRO A 353 -15.59 -13.20 1.34
C PRO A 353 -16.71 -13.02 2.36
N GLU A 354 -17.96 -13.19 1.92
CA GLU A 354 -19.16 -13.20 2.79
C GLU A 354 -19.07 -14.21 3.94
N SER A 355 -18.40 -15.35 3.72
CA SER A 355 -18.23 -16.41 4.71
C SER A 355 -17.57 -15.94 6.01
N ASP A 356 -16.70 -14.92 5.95
CA ASP A 356 -16.00 -14.38 7.12
C ASP A 356 -16.97 -13.77 8.17
N PHE A 357 -18.21 -13.48 7.79
CA PHE A 357 -19.25 -12.92 8.65
C PHE A 357 -20.34 -13.93 9.03
N LEU A 358 -20.66 -14.87 8.14
CA LEU A 358 -21.65 -15.91 8.41
C LEU A 358 -21.18 -16.89 9.51
N ASP A 359 -19.87 -17.14 9.60
CA ASP A 359 -19.30 -18.00 10.64
C ASP A 359 -19.54 -17.49 12.07
N LYS A 360 -19.83 -16.19 12.26
CA LYS A 360 -20.15 -15.60 13.58
C LYS A 360 -21.64 -15.61 13.91
N ILE A 361 -22.51 -15.82 12.93
CA ILE A 361 -23.97 -15.81 13.09
C ILE A 361 -24.49 -17.23 13.39
N HIS A 362 -23.74 -18.27 13.00
CA HIS A 362 -24.09 -19.68 13.20
C HIS A 362 -23.35 -20.38 14.36
N ALA A 363 -22.56 -19.64 15.15
CA ALA A 363 -21.79 -20.16 16.29
C ALA A 363 -22.52 -20.04 17.63
#